data_AF-A0A396TVN0-F1
#
_entry.id   AF-A0A396TVN0-F1
#
_cell.length_a   1.000
_cell.length_b   1.000
_cell.length_c   1.000
_cell.angle_alpha   90.00
_cell.angle_beta   90.00
_cell.angle_gamma   90.00
#
_symmetry.space_group_name_H-M   'P 1'
#
loop_
_entity.id
_entity.type
_entity.pdbx_description
1 polymer ?
#
loop_
_entity_poly.entity_id
_entity_poly.type
_entity_poly.pdbx_seq_one_letter_code
_entity_poly.pdbx_strand_id
1 'polypeptide(L)'
;MNNSFKKIESQQGVVLVVSLVFLVALTAVASTLMLNSTTDIKMSGASEDKVVATEEALSAMDEVIFRQINPAAGGANSFTVPIVKLKGKELSLLGSVITTKKHITKADLGLVNNKYTIAIPCPHSMQGSSVGTINCNVLRVKLNKTYGRKNTSIVAVEAGIAQPIL
;
A
#
# COMPACT_ATOMS: atom_id res chain seq x y z
N MET A 1 -21.02 57.45 -43.45
CA MET A 1 -20.07 56.56 -44.15
C MET A 1 -20.80 55.25 -44.40
N ASN A 2 -21.18 55.00 -45.66
CA ASN A 2 -21.98 53.84 -46.07
C ASN A 2 -21.08 52.61 -46.26
N ASN A 3 -21.18 51.62 -45.38
CA ASN A 3 -20.55 50.32 -45.58
C ASN A 3 -21.42 49.46 -46.50
N SER A 4 -21.04 49.39 -47.77
CA SER A 4 -21.65 48.50 -48.76
C SER A 4 -21.29 47.05 -48.41
N PHE A 5 -22.26 46.29 -47.87
CA PHE A 5 -22.14 44.85 -47.70
C PHE A 5 -22.28 44.17 -49.07
N LYS A 6 -21.12 43.88 -49.68
CA LYS A 6 -21.01 43.14 -50.94
C LYS A 6 -21.45 41.68 -50.70
N LYS A 7 -22.62 41.29 -51.21
CA LYS A 7 -23.16 39.93 -51.10
C LYS A 7 -22.40 38.99 -52.06
N ILE A 8 -21.57 38.10 -51.53
CA ILE A 8 -20.78 37.12 -52.30
C ILE A 8 -21.62 35.84 -52.44
N GLU A 9 -22.37 35.67 -53.52
CA GLU A 9 -23.30 34.54 -53.71
C GLU A 9 -22.64 33.21 -54.17
N SER A 10 -21.32 33.14 -54.39
CA SER A 10 -20.67 31.93 -54.93
C SER A 10 -19.99 31.00 -53.89
N GLN A 11 -20.21 31.20 -52.58
CA GLN A 11 -19.45 30.47 -51.54
C GLN A 11 -20.28 29.59 -50.59
N GLN A 12 -21.58 29.39 -50.84
CA GLN A 12 -22.44 28.60 -49.93
C GLN A 12 -21.96 27.15 -49.71
N GLY A 13 -21.36 26.51 -50.72
CA GLY A 13 -20.84 25.13 -50.58
C GLY A 13 -19.55 25.03 -49.76
N VAL A 14 -18.62 25.98 -49.94
CA VAL A 14 -17.30 25.95 -49.27
C VAL A 14 -17.45 26.18 -47.76
N VAL A 15 -18.35 27.08 -47.35
CA VAL A 15 -18.59 27.34 -45.92
C VAL A 15 -19.12 26.10 -45.20
N LEU A 16 -19.92 25.28 -45.87
CA LEU A 16 -20.45 24.03 -45.29
C LEU A 16 -19.35 22.98 -45.07
N VAL A 17 -18.40 22.89 -45.99
CA VAL A 17 -17.26 21.97 -45.86
C VAL A 17 -16.31 22.45 -44.76
N VAL A 18 -16.04 23.75 -44.70
CA VAL A 18 -15.17 24.34 -43.66
C VAL A 18 -15.79 24.16 -42.27
N SER A 19 -17.10 24.37 -42.12
CA SER A 19 -17.78 24.16 -40.84
C SER A 19 -17.78 22.68 -40.42
N LEU A 20 -17.95 21.76 -41.37
CA LEU A 20 -17.85 20.31 -41.12
C LEU A 20 -16.45 19.93 -40.62
N VAL A 21 -15.39 20.39 -41.30
CA VAL A 21 -14.00 20.12 -40.90
C VAL A 21 -13.72 20.67 -39.50
N PHE A 22 -14.19 21.88 -39.21
CA PHE A 22 -14.02 22.49 -37.89
C PHE A 22 -14.78 21.74 -36.79
N LEU A 23 -15.99 21.26 -37.08
CA LEU A 23 -16.78 20.46 -36.14
C LEU A 23 -16.07 19.13 -35.83
N VAL A 24 -15.57 18.44 -36.85
CA VAL A 24 -14.80 17.19 -36.67
C VAL A 24 -13.53 17.45 -35.85
N ALA A 25 -12.79 18.52 -36.13
CA ALA A 25 -11.61 18.90 -35.37
C ALA A 25 -11.94 19.18 -33.89
N LEU A 26 -13.01 19.93 -33.60
CA LEU A 26 -13.46 20.19 -32.23
C LEU A 26 -13.85 18.90 -31.49
N THR A 27 -14.55 17.97 -32.15
CA THR A 27 -14.89 16.69 -31.53
C THR A 27 -13.66 15.82 -31.22
N ALA A 28 -12.62 15.88 -32.05
CA ALA A 28 -11.36 15.18 -31.79
C ALA A 28 -10.60 15.77 -30.58
N VAL A 29 -10.60 17.10 -30.43
CA VAL A 29 -10.01 17.75 -29.25
C VAL A 29 -10.81 17.44 -28.00
N ALA A 30 -12.15 17.45 -28.08
CA ALA A 30 -13.00 17.11 -26.94
C ALA A 30 -12.83 15.65 -26.50
N SER A 31 -12.75 14.69 -27.44
CA SER A 31 -12.59 13.27 -27.11
C SER A 31 -11.25 12.98 -26.45
N THR A 32 -10.17 13.62 -26.91
CA THR A 32 -8.83 13.47 -26.29
C THR A 32 -8.79 14.04 -24.87
N LEU A 33 -9.39 15.21 -24.64
CA LEU A 33 -9.51 15.80 -23.29
C LEU A 33 -10.31 14.89 -22.33
N MET A 34 -11.42 14.31 -22.79
CA MET A 34 -12.22 13.37 -21.99
C MET A 34 -11.49 12.05 -21.71
N LEU A 35 -10.67 11.57 -22.66
CA LEU A 35 -9.89 10.35 -22.49
C LEU A 35 -8.86 10.51 -21.36
N ASN A 36 -8.16 11.65 -21.32
CA ASN A 36 -7.20 11.95 -20.26
C ASN A 36 -7.91 12.08 -18.91
N SER A 37 -9.00 12.85 -18.86
CA SER A 37 -9.80 13.03 -17.63
C SER A 37 -10.32 11.71 -17.06
N THR A 38 -10.78 10.79 -17.93
CA THR A 38 -11.25 9.46 -17.50
C THR A 38 -10.11 8.61 -16.94
N THR A 39 -8.91 8.76 -17.51
CA THR A 39 -7.71 8.05 -17.03
C THR A 39 -7.29 8.59 -15.67
N ASP A 40 -7.31 9.91 -15.49
CA ASP A 40 -6.98 10.56 -14.23
C ASP A 40 -7.96 10.15 -13.11
N ILE A 41 -9.27 10.09 -13.39
CA ILE A 41 -10.27 9.61 -12.42
C ILE A 41 -9.99 8.16 -12.00
N LYS A 42 -9.63 7.28 -12.95
CA LYS A 42 -9.28 5.89 -12.63
C LYS A 42 -7.97 5.79 -11.84
N MET A 43 -6.98 6.64 -12.12
CA MET A 43 -5.76 6.71 -11.32
C MET A 43 -6.02 7.24 -9.91
N SER A 44 -6.89 8.24 -9.74
CA SER A 44 -7.28 8.76 -8.43
C SER A 44 -7.98 7.69 -7.61
N GLY A 45 -8.98 6.98 -8.16
CA GLY A 45 -9.65 5.89 -7.45
C GLY A 45 -8.72 4.74 -7.08
N ALA A 46 -7.79 4.36 -7.97
CA ALA A 46 -6.78 3.35 -7.66
C ALA A 46 -5.79 3.81 -6.57
N SER A 47 -5.52 5.11 -6.50
CA SER A 47 -4.66 5.71 -5.47
C SER A 47 -5.38 5.80 -4.12
N GLU A 48 -6.67 6.15 -4.11
CA GLU A 48 -7.52 6.12 -2.92
C GLU A 48 -7.58 4.70 -2.33
N ASP A 49 -7.87 3.69 -3.17
CA ASP A 49 -7.88 2.28 -2.76
C ASP A 49 -6.54 1.85 -2.15
N LYS A 50 -5.42 2.33 -2.71
CA LYS A 50 -4.08 2.05 -2.18
C LYS A 50 -3.88 2.68 -0.81
N VAL A 51 -4.26 3.94 -0.62
CA VAL A 51 -4.09 4.65 0.66
C VAL A 51 -4.91 3.98 1.76
N VAL A 52 -6.19 3.69 1.49
CA VAL A 52 -7.04 2.96 2.43
C VAL A 52 -6.44 1.60 2.78
N ALA A 53 -5.97 0.85 1.76
CA ALA A 53 -5.32 -0.44 2.01
C ALA A 53 -4.04 -0.31 2.83
N THR A 54 -3.24 0.74 2.65
CA THR A 54 -2.05 0.97 3.47
C THR A 54 -2.40 1.27 4.91
N GLU A 55 -3.40 2.10 5.17
CA GLU A 55 -3.84 2.45 6.53
C GLU A 55 -4.44 1.23 7.24
N GLU A 56 -5.26 0.44 6.55
CA GLU A 56 -5.81 -0.80 7.09
C GLU A 56 -4.71 -1.84 7.36
N ALA A 57 -3.68 -1.92 6.51
CA ALA A 57 -2.54 -2.83 6.72
C ALA A 57 -1.68 -2.41 7.90
N LEU A 58 -1.47 -1.10 8.09
CA LEU A 58 -0.79 -0.54 9.27
C LEU A 58 -1.60 -0.82 10.54
N SER A 59 -2.91 -0.54 10.54
CA SER A 59 -3.79 -0.84 11.68
C SER A 59 -3.76 -2.32 12.06
N ALA A 60 -3.76 -3.21 11.06
CA ALA A 60 -3.65 -4.64 11.28
C ALA A 60 -2.29 -5.07 11.85
N MET A 61 -1.21 -4.39 11.47
CA MET A 61 0.12 -4.69 12.02
C MET A 61 0.15 -4.38 13.52
N ASP A 62 -0.46 -3.27 13.92
CA ASP A 62 -0.54 -2.86 15.32
C ASP A 62 -1.43 -3.80 16.11
N GLU A 63 -2.54 -4.25 15.52
CA GLU A 63 -3.39 -5.28 16.12
C GLU A 63 -2.62 -6.59 16.38
N VAL A 64 -1.83 -7.05 15.40
CA VAL A 64 -0.98 -8.25 15.54
C VAL A 64 0.02 -8.05 16.67
N ILE A 65 0.75 -6.94 16.68
CA ILE A 65 1.76 -6.66 17.71
C ILE A 65 1.10 -6.58 19.09
N PHE A 66 -0.02 -5.86 19.22
CA PHE A 66 -0.75 -5.69 20.47
C PHE A 66 -1.22 -7.03 21.04
N ARG A 67 -1.79 -7.91 20.21
CA ARG A 67 -2.25 -9.23 20.65
C ARG A 67 -1.10 -10.17 21.00
N GLN A 68 0.04 -10.03 20.34
CA GLN A 68 1.22 -10.82 20.65
C GLN A 68 1.87 -10.39 21.98
N ILE A 69 1.80 -9.10 22.35
CA ILE A 69 2.33 -8.61 23.63
C ILE A 69 1.33 -8.86 24.77
N ASN A 70 0.02 -8.80 24.51
CA ASN A 70 -1.03 -8.90 25.53
C ASN A 70 -1.72 -10.27 25.55
N PRO A 71 -1.32 -11.20 26.46
CA PRO A 71 -1.91 -12.54 26.53
C PRO A 71 -3.40 -12.53 26.91
N ALA A 72 -3.87 -11.50 27.62
CA ALA A 72 -5.28 -11.32 27.96
C ALA A 72 -6.18 -11.08 26.72
N ALA A 73 -5.60 -10.65 25.59
CA ALA A 73 -6.32 -10.47 24.32
C ALA A 73 -6.41 -11.77 23.49
N GLY A 74 -5.97 -12.90 24.05
CA GLY A 74 -6.04 -14.23 23.42
C GLY A 74 -4.88 -14.55 22.47
N GLY A 75 -3.79 -13.77 22.48
CA GLY A 75 -2.58 -14.07 21.71
C GLY A 75 -1.49 -14.71 22.58
N ALA A 76 -0.77 -15.69 22.02
CA ALA A 76 0.45 -16.21 22.62
C ALA A 76 1.65 -15.38 22.14
N ASN A 77 2.49 -14.91 23.04
CA ASN A 77 3.67 -14.10 22.68
C ASN A 77 4.67 -14.91 21.88
N SER A 78 4.65 -14.74 20.57
CA SER A 78 5.56 -15.42 19.66
C SER A 78 6.91 -14.71 19.53
N PHE A 79 7.05 -13.50 20.07
CA PHE A 79 8.31 -12.75 20.05
C PHE A 79 9.34 -13.28 21.05
N THR A 80 8.89 -14.02 22.07
CA THR A 80 9.77 -14.70 23.05
C THR A 80 10.21 -16.09 22.60
N VAL A 81 9.76 -16.56 21.43
CA VAL A 81 10.18 -17.87 20.91
C VAL A 81 11.68 -17.83 20.61
N PRO A 82 12.45 -18.84 21.04
CA PRO A 82 13.88 -18.87 20.80
C PRO A 82 14.17 -18.91 19.29
N ILE A 83 15.05 -18.02 18.83
CA ILE A 83 15.39 -17.81 17.41
C ILE A 83 15.84 -19.07 16.66
N VAL A 84 16.35 -20.09 17.37
CA VAL A 84 16.65 -21.41 16.79
C VAL A 84 15.42 -22.12 16.20
N LYS A 85 14.22 -21.88 16.75
CA LYS A 85 12.96 -22.47 16.25
C LYS A 85 12.42 -21.77 15.00
N LEU A 86 12.91 -20.56 14.73
CA LEU A 86 12.53 -19.75 13.56
C LEU A 86 13.49 -19.94 12.38
N LYS A 87 14.51 -20.80 12.53
CA LYS A 87 15.52 -21.05 11.48
C LYS A 87 14.87 -21.61 10.22
N GLY A 88 14.77 -20.78 9.18
CA GLY A 88 14.19 -21.17 7.90
C GLY A 88 12.67 -21.41 7.93
N LYS A 89 11.98 -21.01 8.99
CA LYS A 89 10.52 -21.16 9.14
C LYS A 89 9.90 -19.84 9.58
N GLU A 90 8.90 -19.39 8.83
CA GLU A 90 8.06 -18.27 9.23
C GLU A 90 6.87 -18.81 10.05
N LEU A 91 6.59 -18.18 11.18
CA LEU A 91 5.46 -18.52 12.04
C LEU A 91 4.27 -17.66 11.64
N SER A 92 3.15 -18.29 11.29
CA SER A 92 1.97 -17.55 10.89
C SER A 92 1.25 -16.95 12.10
N LEU A 93 1.08 -15.63 12.07
CA LEU A 93 0.35 -14.80 13.03
C LEU A 93 -1.05 -14.41 12.51
N LEU A 94 -1.53 -15.05 11.44
CA LEU A 94 -2.83 -14.76 10.83
C LEU A 94 -4.02 -14.88 11.80
N GLY A 95 -3.90 -15.73 12.82
CA GLY A 95 -4.90 -15.86 13.89
C GLY A 95 -4.95 -14.66 14.85
N SER A 96 -3.92 -13.81 14.87
CA SER A 96 -3.85 -12.60 15.70
C SER A 96 -4.45 -11.37 15.04
N VAL A 97 -4.70 -11.40 13.73
CA VAL A 97 -5.51 -10.38 13.06
C VAL A 97 -6.96 -10.81 13.29
N ILE A 98 -7.82 -10.11 14.04
CA ILE A 98 -9.23 -10.52 14.23
C ILE A 98 -10.19 -9.48 13.68
N THR A 99 -9.96 -8.19 13.95
CA THR A 99 -10.88 -7.12 13.54
C THR A 99 -10.57 -6.64 12.12
N THR A 100 -9.32 -6.70 11.68
CA THR A 100 -8.86 -6.17 10.38
C THR A 100 -8.68 -7.23 9.28
N LYS A 101 -9.14 -8.48 9.51
CA LYS A 101 -8.90 -9.65 8.63
C LYS A 101 -9.27 -9.47 7.15
N LYS A 102 -10.13 -8.51 6.81
CA LYS A 102 -10.64 -8.36 5.45
C LYS A 102 -9.48 -8.09 4.47
N HIS A 103 -9.26 -9.02 3.55
CA HIS A 103 -8.21 -8.97 2.54
C HIS A 103 -6.77 -9.03 3.06
N ILE A 104 -6.54 -9.47 4.31
CA ILE A 104 -5.20 -9.80 4.80
C ILE A 104 -4.89 -11.24 4.44
N THR A 105 -3.87 -11.40 3.60
CA THR A 105 -3.50 -12.68 2.99
C THR A 105 -2.35 -13.37 3.71
N LYS A 106 -1.46 -12.59 4.35
CA LYS A 106 -0.32 -13.10 5.12
C LYS A 106 -0.05 -12.21 6.31
N ALA A 107 0.30 -12.82 7.43
CA ALA A 107 0.80 -12.19 8.63
C ALA A 107 1.80 -13.17 9.23
N ASP A 108 3.09 -12.97 9.01
CA ASP A 108 4.13 -13.96 9.29
C ASP A 108 5.28 -13.35 10.09
N LEU A 109 5.73 -14.07 11.11
CA LEU A 109 6.88 -13.74 11.94
C LEU A 109 8.10 -14.55 11.47
N GLY A 110 9.20 -13.86 11.18
CA GLY A 110 10.44 -14.48 10.75
C GLY A 110 11.68 -13.74 11.25
N LEU A 111 12.84 -14.24 10.85
CA LEU A 111 14.15 -13.65 11.15
C LEU A 111 14.57 -12.67 10.06
N VAL A 112 15.20 -11.55 10.45
CA VAL A 112 15.87 -10.64 9.50
C VAL A 112 17.28 -11.14 9.23
N ASN A 113 17.52 -11.69 8.04
CA ASN A 113 18.86 -11.99 7.50
C ASN A 113 19.84 -12.68 8.48
N ASN A 114 19.34 -13.55 9.36
CA ASN A 114 20.12 -14.20 10.40
C ASN A 114 20.23 -15.70 10.12
N LYS A 115 21.06 -16.07 9.13
CA LYS A 115 21.28 -17.46 8.70
C LYS A 115 21.80 -18.37 9.82
N TYR A 116 22.53 -17.79 10.76
CA TYR A 116 23.19 -18.51 11.86
C TYR A 116 22.38 -18.47 13.17
N THR A 117 21.21 -17.83 13.19
CA THR A 117 20.34 -17.69 14.38
C THR A 117 21.10 -17.18 15.60
N ILE A 118 21.96 -16.18 15.39
CA ILE A 118 22.80 -15.58 16.45
C ILE A 118 22.05 -14.43 17.10
N ALA A 119 22.01 -14.38 18.41
CA ALA A 119 21.46 -13.23 19.13
C ALA A 119 22.43 -12.05 19.01
N ILE A 120 21.94 -10.91 18.54
CA ILE A 120 22.73 -9.68 18.35
C ILE A 120 22.51 -8.72 19.50
N PRO A 121 23.43 -7.77 19.78
CA PRO A 121 23.20 -6.75 20.79
C PRO A 121 21.95 -5.94 20.46
N CYS A 122 21.19 -5.57 21.50
CA CYS A 122 19.99 -4.76 21.34
C CYS A 122 20.30 -3.38 20.75
N PRO A 123 19.41 -2.81 19.93
CA PRO A 123 19.47 -1.39 19.57
C PRO A 123 19.47 -0.53 20.84
N HIS A 124 20.11 0.64 20.77
CA HIS A 124 20.16 1.55 21.91
C HIS A 124 18.75 1.99 22.34
N SER A 125 18.35 1.67 23.57
CA SER A 125 17.07 2.09 24.15
C SER A 125 17.26 3.28 25.10
N MET A 126 16.25 4.14 25.20
CA MET A 126 16.26 5.26 26.17
C MET A 126 16.13 4.78 27.62
N GLN A 127 15.56 3.59 27.82
CA GLN A 127 15.64 2.87 29.09
C GLN A 127 17.02 2.21 29.15
N GLY A 128 17.94 2.82 29.87
CA GLY A 128 19.32 2.35 29.97
C GLY A 128 19.39 0.91 30.47
N SER A 129 19.96 0.03 29.64
CA SER A 129 20.48 -1.26 30.10
C SER A 129 21.98 -1.27 29.90
N SER A 130 22.69 -2.03 30.73
CA SER A 130 24.15 -2.15 30.64
C SER A 130 24.56 -2.55 29.22
N VAL A 131 25.36 -1.67 28.58
CA VAL A 131 25.84 -1.81 27.21
C VAL A 131 26.56 -3.15 27.06
N GLY A 132 26.07 -4.02 26.18
CA GLY A 132 26.73 -5.29 25.84
C GLY A 132 26.39 -6.50 26.72
N THR A 133 25.51 -6.37 27.72
CA THR A 133 25.07 -7.52 28.56
C THR A 133 23.70 -8.10 28.20
N ILE A 134 22.89 -7.37 27.42
CA ILE A 134 21.57 -7.85 26.99
C ILE A 134 21.57 -8.06 25.48
N ASN A 135 21.40 -9.32 25.07
CA ASN A 135 21.21 -9.66 23.67
C ASN A 135 19.72 -9.53 23.31
N CYS A 136 19.44 -9.26 22.04
CA CYS A 136 18.10 -9.17 21.49
C CYS A 136 17.90 -10.18 20.37
N ASN A 137 16.68 -10.71 20.32
CA ASN A 137 16.15 -11.34 19.14
C ASN A 137 15.55 -10.26 18.25
N VAL A 138 16.14 -10.03 17.08
CA VAL A 138 15.58 -9.13 16.07
C VAL A 138 14.74 -9.95 15.11
N LEU A 139 13.43 -9.72 15.20
CA LEU A 139 12.38 -10.41 14.47
C LEU A 139 11.75 -9.46 13.46
N ARG A 140 11.15 -10.04 12.42
CA ARG A 140 10.37 -9.31 11.42
C ARG A 140 8.96 -9.85 11.38
N VAL A 141 7.98 -8.97 11.50
CA VAL A 141 6.59 -9.25 11.17
C VAL A 141 6.34 -8.74 9.76
N LYS A 142 5.86 -9.61 8.89
CA LYS A 142 5.38 -9.25 7.55
C LYS A 142 3.87 -9.35 7.49
N LEU A 143 3.23 -8.34 6.94
CA LEU A 143 1.80 -8.33 6.72
C LEU A 143 1.52 -7.97 5.25
N ASN A 144 0.75 -8.81 4.57
CA ASN A 144 0.33 -8.56 3.19
C ASN A 144 -1.19 -8.39 3.12
N LYS A 145 -1.61 -7.24 2.61
CA LYS A 145 -3.01 -6.93 2.33
C LYS A 145 -3.23 -6.78 0.83
N THR A 146 -4.26 -7.44 0.29
CA THR A 146 -4.66 -7.27 -1.11
C THR A 146 -5.66 -6.12 -1.25
N TYR A 147 -5.59 -5.41 -2.38
CA TYR A 147 -6.46 -4.28 -2.68
C TYR A 147 -6.79 -4.16 -4.17
N GLY A 148 -7.75 -3.28 -4.47
CA GLY A 148 -8.30 -3.06 -5.81
C GLY A 148 -9.43 -4.03 -6.18
N ARG A 149 -10.15 -3.71 -7.26
CA ARG A 149 -11.41 -4.35 -7.67
C ARG A 149 -11.37 -5.88 -7.86
N LYS A 150 -10.19 -6.46 -8.08
CA LYS A 150 -9.97 -7.92 -8.20
C LYS A 150 -8.96 -8.49 -7.18
N ASN A 151 -8.57 -7.73 -6.17
CA ASN A 151 -7.54 -8.12 -5.18
C ASN A 151 -6.21 -8.54 -5.82
N THR A 152 -5.86 -7.94 -6.97
CA THR A 152 -4.64 -8.28 -7.73
C THR A 152 -3.40 -7.52 -7.26
N SER A 153 -3.59 -6.43 -6.52
CA SER A 153 -2.50 -5.60 -6.01
C SER A 153 -2.29 -5.90 -4.53
N ILE A 154 -1.05 -5.80 -4.07
CA ILE A 154 -0.66 -6.11 -2.69
C ILE A 154 0.06 -4.91 -2.08
N VAL A 155 -0.36 -4.53 -0.88
CA VAL A 155 0.43 -3.70 0.04
C VAL A 155 1.11 -4.64 1.03
N ALA A 156 2.43 -4.54 1.12
CA ALA A 156 3.22 -5.24 2.12
C ALA A 156 3.72 -4.23 3.16
N VAL A 157 3.48 -4.54 4.44
CA VAL A 157 3.97 -3.78 5.58
C VAL A 157 4.89 -4.71 6.36
N GLU A 158 6.13 -4.26 6.60
CA GLU A 158 7.11 -5.01 7.39
C GLU A 158 7.48 -4.19 8.63
N ALA A 159 7.38 -4.82 9.81
CA ALA A 159 7.79 -4.22 11.07
C ALA A 159 8.94 -5.02 11.69
N GLY A 160 9.95 -4.32 12.20
CA GLY A 160 11.07 -4.89 12.93
C GLY A 160 10.83 -4.85 14.43
N ILE A 161 10.98 -5.98 15.12
CA ILE A 161 10.77 -6.10 16.56
C ILE A 161 12.08 -6.57 17.19
N ALA A 162 12.62 -5.79 18.12
CA ALA A 162 13.76 -6.19 18.92
C ALA A 162 13.27 -6.60 20.32
N GLN A 163 13.31 -7.90 20.61
CA GLN A 163 12.91 -8.44 21.91
C GLN A 163 14.15 -8.73 22.76
N PRO A 164 14.31 -8.11 23.94
CA PRO A 164 15.42 -8.42 24.84
C PRO A 164 15.26 -9.84 25.40
N ILE A 165 16.38 -10.56 25.45
CA ILE A 165 16.48 -11.87 26.09
C ILE A 165 17.43 -11.75 27.29
N LEU A 166 16.99 -12.25 28.44
CA LEU A 166 17.77 -12.38 29.68
C LEU A 166 18.24 -13.82 29.81
#